data_AF-A0A1C6R763-F1
#
_entry.id   AF-A0A1C6R763-F1
#
_cell.length_a   1.000
_cell.length_b   1.000
_cell.length_c   1.000
_cell.angle_alpha   90.00
_cell.angle_beta   90.00
_cell.angle_gamma   90.00
#
_symmetry.space_group_name_H-M   'P 1'
#
loop_
_entity.id
_entity.type
_entity.pdbx_description
1 polymer ?
#
loop_
_entity_poly.entity_id
_entity_poly.type
_entity_poly.pdbx_seq_one_letter_code
_entity_poly.pdbx_strand_id
1 'polypeptide(L)'
;MVPDTSFLTTELTTVRAELVRVDAKASTLLTIAGTALTVGLAVLARAGLPAPAMTVGAVTVAVIGVAVGLLAYAVRPSLGGRHGLVRYATAMPGDLMTDAAMPALELAAYRAHELVWLSAATLAKYRRVRTAVDLLLAGLVGTAATALLALVLG
;
A
#
# COMPACT_ATOMS: atom_id res chain seq x y z
N MET A 1 21.90 32.89 1.48
CA MET A 1 22.36 31.50 1.40
C MET A 1 21.36 30.75 0.54
N VAL A 2 21.70 30.42 -0.70
CA VAL A 2 20.80 29.60 -1.56
C VAL A 2 20.86 28.16 -1.03
N PRO A 3 19.73 27.49 -0.75
CA PRO A 3 19.75 26.10 -0.29
C PRO A 3 20.38 25.20 -1.36
N ASP A 4 21.21 24.24 -0.94
CA ASP A 4 21.77 23.26 -1.85
C ASP A 4 20.65 22.39 -2.46
N THR A 5 20.37 22.60 -3.75
CA THR A 5 19.31 21.90 -4.46
C THR A 5 19.68 20.46 -4.81
N SER A 6 20.97 20.10 -4.71
CA SER A 6 21.45 18.73 -4.92
C SER A 6 20.98 17.80 -3.81
N PHE A 7 21.04 18.25 -2.55
CA PHE A 7 20.50 17.53 -1.39
C PHE A 7 19.02 17.18 -1.56
N LEU A 8 18.18 18.15 -1.94
CA LEU A 8 16.75 17.93 -2.17
C LEU A 8 16.49 16.93 -3.30
N THR A 9 17.32 16.95 -4.34
CA THR A 9 17.20 16.02 -5.47
C THR A 9 17.55 14.61 -5.02
N THR A 10 18.61 14.45 -4.24
CA THR A 10 19.02 13.17 -3.65
C THR A 10 17.90 12.61 -2.76
N GLU A 11 17.36 13.39 -1.83
CA GLU A 11 16.27 12.94 -0.96
C GLU A 11 15.02 12.57 -1.75
N LEU A 12 14.65 13.33 -2.79
CA LEU A 12 13.55 12.98 -3.68
C LEU A 12 13.78 11.62 -4.37
N THR A 13 15.00 11.35 -4.84
CA THR A 13 15.32 10.04 -5.43
C THR A 13 15.23 8.90 -4.42
N THR A 14 15.70 9.12 -3.18
CA THR A 14 15.58 8.16 -2.09
C THR A 14 14.13 7.84 -1.76
N VAL A 15 13.27 8.86 -1.60
CA VAL A 15 11.84 8.65 -1.28
C VAL A 15 11.11 7.95 -2.43
N ARG A 16 11.45 8.25 -3.69
CA ARG A 16 10.90 7.53 -4.85
C ARG A 16 11.34 6.07 -4.88
N ALA A 17 12.58 5.76 -4.53
CA ALA A 17 13.04 4.38 -4.42
C ALA A 17 12.30 3.62 -3.32
N GLU A 18 12.06 4.25 -2.17
CA GLU A 18 11.25 3.68 -1.10
C GLU A 18 9.78 3.46 -1.51
N LEU A 19 9.19 4.37 -2.29
CA LEU A 19 7.85 4.20 -2.84
C LEU A 19 7.75 2.94 -3.72
N VAL A 20 8.71 2.74 -4.64
CA VAL A 20 8.78 1.54 -5.49
C VAL A 20 8.93 0.27 -4.64
N ARG A 21 9.75 0.30 -3.59
CA ARG A 21 9.90 -0.84 -2.67
C ARG A 21 8.61 -1.18 -1.93
N VAL A 22 7.87 -0.18 -1.47
CA VAL A 22 6.56 -0.39 -0.81
C VAL A 22 5.55 -0.98 -1.76
N ASP A 23 5.47 -0.46 -2.99
CA ASP A 23 4.51 -0.93 -3.98
C ASP A 23 4.81 -2.37 -4.41
N ALA A 24 6.08 -2.74 -4.55
CA ALA A 24 6.48 -4.13 -4.77
C ALA A 24 6.05 -5.05 -3.62
N LYS A 25 6.33 -4.66 -2.36
CA LYS A 25 5.91 -5.44 -1.17
C LYS A 25 4.39 -5.59 -1.10
N ALA A 26 3.64 -4.52 -1.36
CA ALA A 26 2.18 -4.54 -1.33
C ALA A 26 1.60 -5.46 -2.40
N SER A 27 2.14 -5.44 -3.63
CA SER A 27 1.73 -6.32 -4.73
C SER A 27 1.98 -7.81 -4.43
N THR A 28 3.15 -8.14 -3.88
CA THR A 28 3.47 -9.51 -3.45
C THR A 28 2.53 -9.99 -2.34
N LEU A 29 2.31 -9.16 -1.31
CA LEU A 29 1.40 -9.48 -0.22
C LEU A 29 -0.04 -9.63 -0.71
N LEU A 30 -0.48 -8.81 -1.67
CA LEU A 30 -1.81 -8.89 -2.25
C LEU A 30 -2.02 -10.21 -2.99
N THR A 31 -1.02 -10.66 -3.74
CA THR A 31 -1.05 -11.96 -4.43
C THR A 31 -1.17 -13.10 -3.42
N ILE A 32 -0.35 -13.10 -2.37
CA ILE A 32 -0.36 -14.14 -1.32
C ILE A 32 -1.69 -14.13 -0.54
N ALA A 33 -2.20 -12.95 -0.18
CA ALA A 33 -3.44 -12.81 0.55
C ALA A 33 -4.66 -13.21 -0.32
N GLY A 34 -4.65 -12.83 -1.59
CA GLY A 34 -5.71 -13.19 -2.55
C GLY A 34 -5.78 -14.69 -2.81
N THR A 35 -4.63 -15.38 -2.90
CA THR A 35 -4.62 -16.85 -3.00
C THR A 35 -5.13 -17.49 -1.72
N ALA A 36 -4.68 -17.04 -0.54
CA ALA A 36 -5.17 -17.54 0.74
C ALA A 36 -6.70 -17.37 0.90
N LEU A 37 -7.24 -16.22 0.49
CA LEU A 37 -8.68 -15.95 0.50
C LEU A 37 -9.45 -16.92 -0.40
N THR A 38 -8.95 -17.13 -1.62
CA THR A 38 -9.58 -18.03 -2.60
C THR A 38 -9.61 -19.47 -2.09
N VAL A 39 -8.50 -19.94 -1.52
CA VAL A 39 -8.41 -21.27 -0.91
C VAL A 39 -9.35 -21.38 0.30
N GLY A 40 -9.36 -20.38 1.17
CA GLY A 40 -10.25 -20.36 2.35
C GLY A 40 -11.74 -20.42 1.98
N LEU A 41 -12.16 -19.66 0.97
CA LEU A 41 -13.52 -19.71 0.43
C LEU A 41 -13.87 -21.09 -0.17
N ALA A 42 -12.94 -21.69 -0.92
CA ALA A 42 -13.13 -23.01 -1.51
C ALA A 42 -13.28 -24.12 -0.45
N VAL A 43 -12.52 -24.03 0.65
CA VAL A 43 -12.64 -24.94 1.80
C VAL A 43 -13.99 -24.75 2.50
N LEU A 44 -14.41 -23.50 2.72
CA LEU A 44 -15.69 -23.20 3.38
C LEU A 44 -16.89 -23.66 2.55
N ALA A 45 -16.79 -23.63 1.22
CA ALA A 45 -17.84 -24.08 0.30
C ALA A 45 -17.99 -25.61 0.21
N ARG A 46 -16.99 -26.39 0.68
CA ARG A 46 -17.14 -27.84 0.78
C ARG A 46 -17.97 -28.17 2.02
N ALA A 47 -19.24 -28.47 1.79
CA ALA A 47 -20.22 -28.88 2.80
C ALA A 47 -19.73 -30.12 3.58
N GLY A 48 -19.23 -29.90 4.79
CA GLY A 48 -18.75 -30.96 5.69
C GLY A 48 -18.16 -30.45 7.01
N LEU A 49 -18.12 -29.14 7.24
CA LEU A 49 -17.58 -28.55 8.47
C LEU A 49 -18.64 -28.50 9.57
N PRO A 50 -18.31 -28.88 10.81
CA PRO A 50 -19.21 -28.69 11.95
C PRO A 50 -19.54 -27.20 12.13
N ALA A 51 -20.80 -26.89 12.49
CA ALA A 51 -21.32 -25.52 12.62
C ALA A 51 -20.38 -24.52 13.34
N PRO A 52 -19.75 -24.84 14.49
CA PRO A 52 -18.77 -23.95 15.12
C PRO A 52 -17.55 -23.66 14.23
N ALA A 53 -16.97 -24.66 13.56
CA ALA A 53 -15.84 -24.46 12.65
C ALA A 53 -16.22 -23.61 11.44
N MET A 54 -17.46 -23.72 10.95
CA MET A 54 -17.98 -22.88 9.86
C MET A 54 -18.07 -21.39 10.27
N THR A 55 -18.52 -21.09 11.49
CA THR A 55 -18.59 -19.69 11.97
C THR A 55 -17.20 -19.06 12.11
N VAL A 56 -16.24 -19.77 12.70
CA VAL A 56 -14.86 -19.27 12.87
C VAL A 56 -14.15 -19.14 11.51
N GLY A 57 -14.39 -20.08 10.61
CA GLY A 57 -13.88 -20.02 9.23
C GLY A 57 -14.41 -18.81 8.46
N ALA A 58 -15.72 -18.52 8.56
CA ALA A 58 -16.34 -17.36 7.92
C ALA A 58 -15.75 -16.03 8.44
N VAL A 59 -15.58 -15.89 9.75
CA VAL A 59 -14.95 -14.71 10.37
C VAL A 59 -13.51 -14.55 9.87
N THR A 60 -12.76 -15.64 9.80
CA THR A 60 -11.36 -15.62 9.33
C THR A 60 -11.25 -15.18 7.87
N VAL A 61 -12.10 -15.74 7.00
CA VAL A 61 -12.18 -15.34 5.58
C VAL A 61 -12.55 -13.86 5.44
N ALA A 62 -13.48 -13.36 6.26
CA ALA A 62 -13.83 -11.94 6.26
C ALA A 62 -12.65 -11.04 6.66
N VAL A 63 -11.88 -11.42 7.69
CA VAL A 63 -10.66 -10.69 8.11
C VAL A 63 -9.62 -10.65 7.00
N ILE A 64 -9.37 -11.78 6.33
CA ILE A 64 -8.46 -11.85 5.17
C ILE A 64 -8.98 -10.97 4.03
N GLY A 65 -10.29 -10.98 3.78
CA GLY A 65 -10.93 -10.12 2.77
C GLY A 65 -10.72 -8.63 3.04
N VAL A 66 -10.83 -8.20 4.30
CA VAL A 66 -10.53 -6.82 4.71
C VAL A 66 -9.05 -6.49 4.48
N ALA A 67 -8.13 -7.41 4.80
CA ALA A 67 -6.70 -7.23 4.55
C ALA A 67 -6.39 -7.09 3.04
N VAL A 68 -6.98 -7.93 2.19
CA VAL A 68 -6.88 -7.84 0.73
C VAL A 68 -7.40 -6.50 0.23
N GLY A 69 -8.56 -6.05 0.72
CA GLY A 69 -9.12 -4.74 0.38
C GLY A 69 -8.18 -3.57 0.75
N LEU A 70 -7.56 -3.63 1.93
CA LEU A 70 -6.57 -2.63 2.36
C LEU A 70 -5.31 -2.65 1.49
N LEU A 71 -4.83 -3.82 1.09
CA LEU A 71 -3.68 -3.94 0.18
C LEU A 71 -4.02 -3.40 -1.21
N ALA A 72 -5.20 -3.74 -1.76
CA ALA A 72 -5.66 -3.20 -3.03
C ALA A 72 -5.77 -1.66 -2.98
N TYR A 73 -6.24 -1.11 -1.86
CA TYR A 73 -6.27 0.34 -1.64
C TYR A 73 -4.89 0.96 -1.47
N ALA A 74 -3.91 0.23 -0.92
CA ALA A 74 -2.52 0.68 -0.82
C ALA A 74 -1.81 0.74 -2.18
N VAL A 75 -2.14 -0.20 -3.09
CA VAL A 75 -1.64 -0.23 -4.48
C VAL A 75 -2.29 0.86 -5.34
N ARG A 76 -3.45 1.40 -4.95
CA ARG A 76 -4.12 2.48 -5.67
C ARG A 76 -3.17 3.69 -5.82
N PRO A 77 -2.93 4.17 -7.06
CA PRO A 77 -2.01 5.29 -7.28
C PRO A 77 -2.53 6.56 -6.60
N SER A 78 -1.66 7.22 -5.84
CA SER A 78 -1.94 8.50 -5.23
C SER A 78 -1.71 9.61 -6.26
N LEU A 79 -2.80 10.04 -6.91
CA LEU A 79 -2.79 11.14 -7.89
C LEU A 79 -3.07 12.51 -7.25
N GLY A 80 -3.05 12.60 -5.91
CA GLY A 80 -3.24 13.86 -5.21
C GLY A 80 -2.06 14.82 -5.43
N GLY A 81 -2.30 16.12 -5.29
CA GLY A 81 -1.25 17.14 -5.36
C GLY A 81 -1.03 17.75 -6.75
N ARG A 82 -0.29 18.86 -6.78
CA ARG A 82 0.07 19.63 -8.00
C ARG A 82 1.59 19.63 -8.22
N HIS A 83 2.24 18.49 -7.99
CA HIS A 83 3.70 18.35 -8.08
C HIS A 83 4.06 17.11 -8.90
N GLY A 84 5.27 17.09 -9.47
CA GLY A 84 5.79 15.97 -10.24
C GLY A 84 4.89 15.58 -11.42
N LEU A 85 4.63 14.27 -11.57
CA LEU A 85 3.92 13.69 -12.73
C LEU A 85 2.53 14.30 -12.98
N VAL A 86 1.74 14.58 -11.94
CA VAL A 86 0.38 15.15 -12.09
C VAL A 86 0.44 16.57 -12.65
N ARG A 87 1.45 17.35 -12.23
CA ARG A 87 1.69 18.69 -12.76
C ARG A 87 2.16 18.63 -14.20
N TYR A 88 3.11 17.76 -14.53
CA TYR A 88 3.61 17.61 -15.89
C TYR A 88 2.56 17.06 -16.87
N ALA A 89 1.64 16.22 -16.41
CA ALA A 89 0.54 15.71 -17.22
C ALA A 89 -0.46 16.80 -17.65
N THR A 90 -0.49 17.94 -16.95
CA THR A 90 -1.40 19.06 -17.22
C THR A 90 -0.67 20.31 -17.70
N ALA A 91 0.66 20.27 -17.80
CA ALA A 91 1.50 21.39 -18.21
C ALA A 91 1.59 21.50 -19.74
N MET A 92 1.62 22.74 -20.24
CA MET A 92 1.94 23.02 -21.63
C MET A 92 3.46 23.09 -21.83
N PRO A 93 3.97 22.88 -23.06
CA PRO A 93 5.42 22.95 -23.32
C PRO A 93 6.08 24.27 -22.87
N GLY A 94 5.36 25.40 -22.93
CA GLY A 94 5.85 26.70 -22.44
C GLY A 94 6.02 26.78 -20.92
N ASP A 95 5.22 26.03 -20.16
CA ASP A 95 5.33 25.98 -18.70
C ASP A 95 6.63 25.28 -18.27
N LEU A 96 7.08 24.28 -19.04
CA LEU A 96 8.35 23.57 -18.79
C LEU A 96 9.56 24.48 -19.03
N MET A 97 9.49 25.35 -20.04
CA MET A 97 10.56 26.34 -20.30
C MET A 97 10.61 27.40 -19.19
N THR A 98 9.45 27.78 -18.67
CA THR A 98 9.33 28.69 -17.53
C THR A 98 9.92 28.05 -16.26
N ASP A 99 9.66 26.77 -16.02
CA ASP A 99 10.29 26.03 -14.92
C ASP A 99 11.81 25.90 -15.07
N ALA A 100 12.29 25.67 -16.29
CA ALA A 100 13.71 25.55 -16.56
C ALA A 100 14.45 26.89 -16.29
N ALA A 101 13.76 28.01 -16.46
CA ALA A 101 14.26 29.36 -16.16
C ALA A 101 13.98 29.81 -14.71
N MET A 102 13.39 28.96 -13.87
CA MET A 102 12.97 29.32 -12.51
C MET A 102 14.17 29.70 -11.63
N PRO A 103 14.08 30.76 -10.82
CA PRO A 103 15.12 31.14 -9.87
C PRO A 103 15.45 29.99 -8.91
N ALA A 104 16.74 29.84 -8.56
CA ALA A 104 17.21 28.73 -7.72
C ALA A 104 16.48 28.62 -6.37
N LEU A 105 16.05 29.75 -5.79
CA LEU A 105 15.29 29.77 -4.53
C LEU A 105 13.87 29.22 -4.69
N GLU A 106 13.18 29.57 -5.77
CA GLU A 106 11.82 29.08 -6.06
C GLU A 106 11.86 27.59 -6.39
N LEU A 107 12.87 27.14 -7.15
CA LEU A 107 13.08 25.73 -7.44
C LEU A 107 13.35 24.92 -6.15
N ALA A 108 14.14 25.46 -5.23
CA ALA A 108 14.38 24.83 -3.93
C ALA A 108 13.10 24.70 -3.10
N ALA A 109 12.28 25.76 -3.05
CA ALA A 109 10.99 25.75 -2.35
C ALA A 109 10.02 24.72 -2.95
N TYR A 110 9.93 24.66 -4.29
CA TYR A 110 9.12 23.68 -5.00
C TYR A 110 9.55 22.24 -4.69
N ARG A 111 10.86 21.94 -4.74
CA ARG A 111 11.40 20.61 -4.42
C ARG A 111 11.19 20.23 -2.96
N ALA A 112 11.31 21.18 -2.03
CA ALA A 112 11.04 20.93 -0.61
C ALA A 112 9.56 20.55 -0.38
N HIS A 113 8.63 21.26 -1.04
CA HIS A 113 7.20 20.93 -1.00
C HIS A 113 6.91 19.54 -1.59
N GLU A 114 7.52 19.22 -2.73
CA GLU A 114 7.41 17.90 -3.35
C GLU A 114 7.94 16.79 -2.42
N LEU A 115 9.09 17.02 -1.77
CA LEU A 115 9.69 16.06 -0.85
C LEU A 115 8.81 15.79 0.36
N VAL A 116 8.27 16.82 1.00
CA VAL A 116 7.37 16.68 2.16
C VAL A 116 6.10 15.94 1.77
N TRP A 117 5.48 16.34 0.64
CA TRP A 117 4.27 15.69 0.15
C TRP A 117 4.50 14.22 -0.19
N LEU A 118 5.57 13.91 -0.91
CA LEU A 118 5.91 12.55 -1.31
C LEU A 118 6.24 11.68 -0.09
N SER A 119 6.99 12.22 0.87
CA SER A 119 7.31 11.52 2.12
C SER A 119 6.06 11.19 2.92
N ALA A 120 5.12 12.14 3.04
CA ALA A 120 3.85 11.91 3.73
C ALA A 120 2.99 10.84 3.03
N ALA A 121 2.93 10.86 1.69
CA ALA A 121 2.23 9.84 0.90
C ALA A 121 2.86 8.44 1.07
N THR A 122 4.19 8.35 1.03
CA THR A 122 4.92 7.09 1.24
C THR A 122 4.71 6.55 2.65
N LEU A 123 4.74 7.40 3.69
CA LEU A 123 4.44 7.00 5.06
C LEU A 123 3.00 6.49 5.23
N ALA A 124 2.03 7.15 4.60
CA ALA A 124 0.64 6.71 4.61
C ALA A 124 0.47 5.31 3.99
N LYS A 125 1.19 5.01 2.90
CA LYS A 125 1.23 3.66 2.32
C LYS A 125 1.87 2.65 3.26
N TYR A 126 3.03 2.95 3.85
CA TYR A 126 3.68 2.08 4.83
C TYR A 126 2.76 1.72 6.01
N ARG A 127 2.01 2.70 6.54
CA ARG A 127 1.05 2.45 7.62
C ARG A 127 -0.06 1.49 7.21
N ARG A 128 -0.62 1.65 6.00
CA ARG A 128 -1.67 0.75 5.48
C ARG A 128 -1.14 -0.66 5.26
N VAL A 129 0.07 -0.79 4.70
CA VAL A 129 0.72 -2.10 4.52
C VAL A 129 0.96 -2.75 5.88
N ARG A 130 1.40 -2.01 6.90
CA ARG A 130 1.55 -2.53 8.26
C ARG A 130 0.23 -3.04 8.83
N THR A 131 -0.84 -2.25 8.76
CA THR A 131 -2.17 -2.69 9.23
C THR A 131 -2.67 -3.92 8.48
N ALA A 132 -2.42 -4.01 7.17
CA ALA A 132 -2.79 -5.19 6.39
C ALA A 132 -1.99 -6.43 6.84
N VAL A 133 -0.69 -6.30 7.12
CA VAL A 133 0.13 -7.39 7.65
C VAL A 133 -0.38 -7.84 9.02
N ASP A 134 -0.72 -6.90 9.92
CA ASP A 134 -1.27 -7.22 11.24
C ASP A 134 -2.59 -8.02 11.12
N LEU A 135 -3.44 -7.65 10.16
CA LEU A 135 -4.68 -8.39 9.86
C LEU A 135 -4.43 -9.77 9.24
N LEU A 136 -3.40 -9.92 8.39
CA LEU A 136 -3.02 -11.23 7.85
C LEU A 136 -2.49 -12.16 8.94
N LEU A 137 -1.72 -11.62 9.91
CA LEU A 137 -1.29 -12.38 11.08
C LEU A 137 -2.47 -12.80 11.96
N ALA A 138 -3.43 -11.89 12.20
CA ALA A 138 -4.67 -12.23 12.90
C ALA A 138 -5.48 -13.30 12.15
N GLY A 139 -5.54 -13.20 10.81
CA GLY A 139 -6.16 -14.22 9.95
C GLY A 139 -5.48 -15.58 10.07
N LEU A 140 -4.15 -15.63 10.13
CA LEU A 140 -3.38 -16.87 10.35
C LEU A 140 -3.70 -17.54 11.69
N VAL A 141 -3.87 -16.76 12.76
CA VAL A 141 -4.31 -17.28 14.05
C VAL A 141 -5.75 -17.83 13.95
N GLY A 142 -6.62 -17.13 13.22
CA GLY A 142 -7.99 -17.58 12.95
C GLY A 142 -8.07 -18.88 12.15
N THR A 143 -7.22 -19.05 11.12
CA THR A 143 -7.19 -20.28 10.33
C THR A 143 -6.68 -21.46 11.17
N ALA A 144 -5.66 -21.26 12.00
CA ALA A 144 -5.17 -22.26 12.93
C ALA A 144 -6.25 -22.69 13.95
N ALA A 145 -6.97 -21.72 14.52
CA ALA A 145 -8.09 -22.01 15.43
C ALA A 145 -9.22 -22.77 14.73
N THR A 146 -9.57 -22.39 13.50
CA THR A 146 -10.58 -23.09 12.68
C THR A 146 -10.17 -24.54 12.43
N ALA A 147 -8.91 -24.78 12.04
CA ALA A 147 -8.39 -26.12 11.80
C ALA A 147 -8.41 -26.97 13.08
N LEU A 148 -8.02 -26.39 14.22
CA LEU A 148 -8.03 -27.09 15.51
C LEU A 148 -9.45 -27.46 15.94
N LEU A 149 -10.42 -26.55 15.78
CA LEU A 149 -11.83 -26.85 16.04
C LEU A 149 -12.36 -27.94 15.11
N ALA A 150 -12.03 -27.89 13.83
CA ALA A 150 -12.42 -28.93 12.88
C ALA A 150 -11.83 -30.31 13.24
N LEU A 151 -10.60 -30.37 13.77
CA LEU A 151 -9.97 -31.61 14.24
C LEU A 151 -10.54 -32.13 15.55
N VAL A 152 -10.99 -31.25 16.45
CA VAL A 152 -11.54 -31.65 17.76
C VAL A 152 -13.01 -32.06 17.67
N LEU A 153 -13.77 -31.46 16.74
CA LEU A 153 -15.21 -31.65 16.59
C LEU A 153 -15.61 -32.52 15.39
N GLY A 154 -14.66 -32.83 14.50
CA GLY A 154 -14.83 -33.76 13.38
C GLY A 154 -14.29 -35.14 13.73
#